data_AF-A0A524C7F4-F1
#
_entry.id   AF-A0A524C7F4-F1
#
_cell.length_a   1.000
_cell.length_b   1.000
_cell.length_c   1.000
_cell.angle_alpha   90.00
_cell.angle_beta   90.00
_cell.angle_gamma   90.00
#
_symmetry.space_group_name_H-M   'P 1'
#
loop_
_entity.id
_entity.type
_entity.pdbx_description
1 polymer ?
#
loop_
_entity_poly.entity_id
_entity_poly.type
_entity_poly.pdbx_seq_one_letter_code
_entity_poly.pdbx_strand_id
1 'polypeptide(L)'
;MLDYHINDKWILDRISNTSETFDNWIKNLIASVEKNIESIDDEMFNNIEKQKKGMTKHEVKRELAKTKKQVAKTTKDLENLGSIPNFVPEFGSKILQWVGNKVSENILKEFQDSGLEGLENKFDLDFITGKKKNLSSALLDVTKERGINIKGVLYLIEALPDLEAFLYSTSVKKYYRDHTEHALRVAVLGDFLLEQEFENGDLAGIISEIIELDKTLFTEKIWWITSIIHDLGYPLGKMSSAVNYSLLNQLLKCYPTLDLEFIPCEIGLSWKGNQEEYLMIIEEGLSNEAREYVRKGAGYNHKRFPIPDPEIFLRTQTGHPEYNYKGYFDLDHGVLSALCLLNGLGTPDEIRHNEEYKGYILAAKAIALHNIKGKISDFNFDKNPLTFFLVLIDELQEWGRPIPIQVRDTYFTTELKKVTLLDEIELHLDEFAWYMQFRNAEAKKLMNFDFGLFSNNKEKSLERLHIGNNFSSISLHLEDIEINQSKKKKENVIAYKTIKV
;
A
#
# COMPACT_ATOMS: atom_id res chain seq x y z
N MET A 1 20.18 -23.47 -1.92
CA MET A 1 19.13 -22.59 -2.44
C MET A 1 17.96 -22.64 -1.49
N LEU A 2 17.91 -21.63 -0.63
CA LEU A 2 16.71 -21.31 0.14
C LEU A 2 15.83 -20.47 -0.78
N ASP A 3 14.75 -21.09 -1.26
CA ASP A 3 13.78 -20.43 -2.12
C ASP A 3 12.61 -19.94 -1.24
N TYR A 4 12.24 -18.67 -1.39
CA TYR A 4 11.16 -18.04 -0.62
C TYR A 4 10.00 -17.67 -1.53
N HIS A 5 8.81 -18.18 -1.21
CA HIS A 5 7.57 -17.74 -1.85
C HIS A 5 6.96 -16.60 -1.04
N ILE A 6 7.21 -15.37 -1.49
CA ILE A 6 6.77 -14.14 -0.83
C ILE A 6 5.40 -13.75 -1.38
N ASN A 7 4.42 -13.70 -0.49
CA ASN A 7 3.04 -13.34 -0.76
C ASN A 7 2.42 -12.72 0.51
N ASP A 8 1.15 -12.32 0.45
CA ASP A 8 0.47 -11.72 1.62
C ASP A 8 0.41 -12.65 2.83
N LYS A 9 0.39 -13.97 2.56
CA LYS A 9 0.52 -14.98 3.61
C LYS A 9 1.83 -14.82 4.36
N TRP A 10 2.93 -14.86 3.63
CA TRP A 10 4.28 -14.75 4.17
C TRP A 10 4.48 -13.45 4.97
N ILE A 11 3.90 -12.33 4.48
CA ILE A 11 3.96 -11.03 5.17
C ILE A 11 3.25 -11.09 6.52
N LEU A 12 2.02 -11.61 6.56
CA LEU A 12 1.24 -11.70 7.81
C LEU A 12 1.89 -12.64 8.81
N ASP A 13 2.39 -13.79 8.36
CA ASP A 13 3.09 -14.74 9.21
C ASP A 13 4.36 -14.09 9.81
N ARG A 14 5.10 -13.30 9.03
CA ARG A 14 6.30 -12.60 9.51
C ARG A 14 5.99 -11.50 10.52
N ILE A 15 4.99 -10.64 10.28
CA ILE A 15 4.58 -9.61 11.25
C ILE A 15 4.11 -10.28 12.55
N SER A 16 3.29 -11.32 12.46
CA SER A 16 2.75 -12.02 13.65
C SER A 16 3.86 -12.65 14.51
N ASN A 17 4.95 -13.10 13.89
CA ASN A 17 6.08 -13.65 14.63
C ASN A 17 7.00 -12.59 15.25
N THR A 18 6.91 -11.34 14.81
CA THR A 18 7.80 -10.24 15.26
C THR A 18 7.10 -9.18 16.10
N SER A 19 5.77 -9.21 16.18
CA SER A 19 4.95 -8.23 16.91
C SER A 19 3.95 -8.93 17.84
N GLU A 20 4.16 -8.76 19.16
CA GLU A 20 3.27 -9.34 20.18
C GLU A 20 1.87 -8.69 20.13
N THR A 21 1.78 -7.39 19.88
CA THR A 21 0.51 -6.67 19.78
C THR A 21 -0.26 -7.06 18.52
N PHE A 22 0.42 -7.27 17.40
CA PHE A 22 -0.23 -7.76 16.18
C PHE A 22 -0.72 -9.20 16.35
N ASP A 23 0.10 -10.08 16.93
CA ASP A 23 -0.30 -11.44 17.29
C ASP A 23 -1.51 -11.44 18.24
N ASN A 24 -1.46 -10.66 19.31
CA ASN A 24 -2.58 -10.50 20.24
C ASN A 24 -3.82 -9.93 19.53
N TRP A 25 -3.66 -9.01 18.59
CA TRP A 25 -4.76 -8.50 17.78
C TRP A 25 -5.40 -9.60 16.92
N ILE A 26 -4.60 -10.43 16.25
CA ILE A 26 -5.08 -11.59 15.49
C ILE A 26 -5.84 -12.55 16.40
N LYS A 27 -5.27 -12.93 17.55
CA LYS A 27 -5.91 -13.81 18.53
C LYS A 27 -7.25 -13.26 19.00
N ASN A 28 -7.32 -11.97 19.32
CA ASN A 28 -8.56 -11.30 19.71
C ASN A 28 -9.59 -11.25 18.59
N LEU A 29 -9.16 -11.03 17.34
CA LEU A 29 -9.99 -11.10 16.15
C LEU A 29 -10.61 -12.51 16.01
N ILE A 30 -9.79 -13.56 16.13
CA ILE A 30 -10.26 -14.95 16.03
C ILE A 30 -11.28 -15.25 17.12
N ALA A 31 -10.98 -14.91 18.37
CA ALA A 31 -11.89 -15.11 19.50
C ALA A 31 -13.21 -14.33 19.34
N SER A 32 -13.16 -13.12 18.77
CA SER A 32 -14.37 -12.33 18.46
C SER A 32 -15.22 -12.99 17.38
N VAL A 33 -14.59 -13.49 16.32
CA VAL A 33 -15.27 -14.24 15.25
C VAL A 33 -15.91 -15.52 15.80
N GLU A 34 -15.20 -16.27 16.64
CA GLU A 34 -15.72 -17.46 17.32
C GLU A 34 -16.99 -17.16 18.12
N LYS A 35 -16.90 -16.18 19.02
CA LYS A 35 -18.01 -15.76 19.87
C LYS A 35 -19.23 -15.32 19.06
N ASN A 36 -18.99 -14.59 17.96
CA ASN A 36 -20.05 -14.14 17.05
C ASN A 36 -20.67 -15.30 16.26
N ILE A 37 -19.89 -16.32 15.88
CA ILE A 37 -20.40 -17.52 15.21
C ILE A 37 -21.19 -18.41 16.18
N GLU A 38 -20.83 -18.41 17.46
CA GLU A 38 -21.56 -19.12 18.52
C GLU A 38 -22.88 -18.43 18.90
N SER A 39 -22.96 -17.11 18.81
CA SER A 39 -24.16 -16.33 19.14
C SER A 39 -25.24 -16.33 18.06
N ILE A 40 -24.95 -16.84 16.85
CA ILE A 40 -25.96 -17.06 15.80
C ILE A 40 -26.86 -18.22 16.23
N ASP A 41 -28.03 -17.88 16.78
CA ASP A 41 -29.06 -18.81 17.25
C ASP A 41 -30.05 -19.21 16.14
N ASP A 42 -30.87 -20.24 16.43
CA ASP A 42 -31.92 -20.73 15.54
C ASP A 42 -33.00 -19.69 15.21
N GLU A 43 -33.15 -18.63 16.03
CA GLU A 43 -34.12 -17.55 15.80
C GLU A 43 -33.64 -16.62 14.67
N MET A 44 -32.36 -16.26 14.69
CA MET A 44 -31.71 -15.51 13.61
C MET A 44 -31.74 -16.27 12.28
N PHE A 45 -31.57 -17.61 12.31
CA PHE A 45 -31.74 -18.47 11.14
C PHE A 45 -33.16 -18.45 10.57
N ASN A 46 -34.17 -18.46 11.43
CA ASN A 46 -35.57 -18.44 10.99
C ASN A 46 -35.96 -17.11 10.35
N ASN A 47 -35.31 -16.00 10.74
CA ASN A 47 -35.54 -14.69 10.14
C ASN A 47 -34.88 -14.57 8.76
N ILE A 48 -33.64 -15.05 8.59
CA ILE A 48 -32.95 -15.11 7.29
C ILE A 48 -33.70 -16.01 6.30
N GLU A 49 -34.26 -17.14 6.77
CA GLU A 49 -35.05 -18.07 5.94
C GLU A 49 -36.36 -17.44 5.42
N LYS A 50 -36.98 -16.55 6.20
CA LYS A 50 -38.19 -15.82 5.78
C LYS A 50 -37.91 -14.74 4.73
N GLN A 51 -36.69 -14.20 4.69
CA GLN A 51 -36.35 -13.06 3.84
C GLN A 51 -35.57 -13.45 2.55
N LYS A 52 -34.88 -14.60 2.53
CA LYS A 52 -34.15 -15.05 1.32
C LYS A 52 -34.95 -15.94 0.36
N LYS A 53 -34.91 -15.58 -0.93
CA LYS A 53 -35.39 -16.40 -2.07
C LYS A 53 -34.37 -17.41 -2.63
N GLY A 54 -33.26 -17.73 -1.94
CA GLY A 54 -32.16 -18.46 -2.61
C GLY A 54 -31.20 -19.35 -1.79
N MET A 55 -31.29 -19.43 -0.46
CA MET A 55 -30.55 -20.44 0.31
C MET A 55 -31.48 -21.08 1.33
N THR A 56 -31.51 -22.40 1.36
CA THR A 56 -32.28 -23.19 2.33
C THR A 56 -31.63 -23.11 3.72
N LYS A 57 -32.41 -23.24 4.80
CA LYS A 57 -31.89 -23.37 6.18
C LYS A 57 -30.78 -24.40 6.30
N HIS A 58 -30.89 -25.49 5.53
CA HIS A 58 -29.90 -26.55 5.50
C HIS A 58 -28.55 -26.09 4.91
N GLU A 59 -28.55 -25.30 3.84
CA GLU A 59 -27.33 -24.77 3.23
C GLU A 59 -26.63 -23.75 4.14
N VAL A 60 -27.39 -22.89 4.82
CA VAL A 60 -26.81 -21.93 5.78
C VAL A 60 -26.20 -22.68 6.97
N LYS A 61 -26.92 -23.65 7.54
CA LYS A 61 -26.39 -24.50 8.64
C LYS A 61 -25.15 -25.28 8.22
N ARG A 62 -25.11 -25.82 7.00
CA ARG A 62 -23.97 -26.56 6.47
C ARG A 62 -22.73 -25.68 6.29
N GLU A 63 -22.89 -24.49 5.72
CA GLU A 63 -21.77 -23.55 5.56
C GLU A 63 -21.30 -23.02 6.92
N LEU A 64 -22.21 -22.72 7.86
CA LEU A 64 -21.85 -22.30 9.21
C LEU A 64 -21.12 -23.42 9.98
N ALA A 65 -21.52 -24.67 9.80
CA ALA A 65 -20.82 -25.83 10.38
C ALA A 65 -19.42 -26.02 9.79
N LYS A 66 -19.22 -25.77 8.49
CA LYS A 66 -17.89 -25.74 7.88
C LYS A 66 -17.04 -24.63 8.48
N THR A 67 -17.59 -23.43 8.63
CA THR A 67 -16.89 -22.30 9.25
C THR A 67 -16.55 -22.60 10.70
N LYS A 68 -17.50 -23.07 11.54
CA LYS A 68 -17.23 -23.51 12.92
C LYS A 68 -16.13 -24.57 12.99
N LYS A 69 -16.15 -25.57 12.10
CA LYS A 69 -15.12 -26.61 12.03
C LYS A 69 -13.77 -26.04 11.60
N GLN A 70 -13.75 -25.07 10.70
CA GLN A 70 -12.53 -24.42 10.23
C GLN A 70 -11.93 -23.52 11.31
N VAL A 71 -12.76 -22.76 12.01
CA VAL A 71 -12.41 -21.92 13.16
C VAL A 71 -11.92 -22.76 14.34
N ALA A 72 -12.67 -23.76 14.79
CA ALA A 72 -12.24 -24.63 15.89
C ALA A 72 -10.96 -25.42 15.55
N LYS A 73 -10.76 -25.79 14.29
CA LYS A 73 -9.49 -26.39 13.83
C LYS A 73 -8.36 -25.36 13.93
N THR A 74 -8.56 -24.14 13.43
CA THR A 74 -7.57 -23.05 13.53
C THR A 74 -7.21 -22.72 14.98
N THR A 75 -8.19 -22.60 15.87
CA THR A 75 -7.96 -22.30 17.29
C THR A 75 -7.19 -23.43 17.98
N LYS A 76 -7.55 -24.69 17.68
CA LYS A 76 -6.79 -25.84 18.15
C LYS A 76 -5.38 -25.90 17.57
N ASP A 77 -5.19 -25.53 16.31
CA ASP A 77 -3.88 -25.49 15.67
C ASP A 77 -3.02 -24.34 16.26
N LEU A 78 -3.63 -23.20 16.61
CA LEU A 78 -2.99 -22.08 17.33
C LEU A 78 -2.59 -22.47 18.76
N GLU A 79 -3.46 -23.14 19.49
CA GLU A 79 -3.19 -23.63 20.86
C GLU A 79 -2.06 -24.67 20.89
N ASN A 80 -1.94 -25.52 19.87
CA ASN A 80 -0.94 -26.59 19.82
C ASN A 80 0.45 -26.15 19.34
N LEU A 81 0.60 -24.95 18.76
CA LEU A 81 1.83 -24.56 18.07
C LEU A 81 2.77 -23.65 18.86
N GLY A 82 2.34 -23.01 19.96
CA GLY A 82 3.20 -22.19 20.83
C GLY A 82 3.88 -20.97 20.17
N SER A 83 3.76 -20.83 18.84
CA SER A 83 4.25 -19.78 17.95
C SER A 83 3.56 -19.99 16.59
N ILE A 84 3.34 -18.94 15.79
CA ILE A 84 2.33 -18.91 14.71
C ILE A 84 2.99 -18.65 13.34
N PRO A 85 3.69 -19.61 12.70
CA PRO A 85 4.33 -19.30 11.42
C PRO A 85 3.58 -19.77 10.17
N ASN A 86 2.55 -20.63 10.25
CA ASN A 86 2.17 -21.41 9.05
C ASN A 86 0.69 -21.41 8.59
N PHE A 87 -0.27 -20.77 9.28
CA PHE A 87 -1.69 -21.09 9.03
C PHE A 87 -2.71 -19.93 8.94
N VAL A 88 -2.32 -18.69 9.24
CA VAL A 88 -3.20 -17.50 9.22
C VAL A 88 -4.01 -17.25 7.90
N PRO A 89 -3.51 -17.52 6.68
CA PRO A 89 -4.06 -16.83 5.49
C PRO A 89 -5.20 -17.53 4.75
N GLU A 90 -5.29 -18.87 4.84
CA GLU A 90 -6.44 -19.58 4.27
C GLU A 90 -7.71 -19.35 5.11
N PHE A 91 -7.52 -18.98 6.37
CA PHE A 91 -8.54 -18.65 7.35
C PHE A 91 -9.00 -17.19 7.22
N GLY A 92 -8.07 -16.23 7.30
CA GLY A 92 -8.38 -14.80 7.23
C GLY A 92 -9.05 -14.41 5.92
N SER A 93 -8.50 -14.84 4.77
CA SER A 93 -9.08 -14.51 3.46
C SER A 93 -10.46 -15.16 3.26
N LYS A 94 -10.64 -16.46 3.55
CA LYS A 94 -11.93 -17.15 3.33
C LYS A 94 -13.01 -16.71 4.32
N ILE A 95 -12.65 -16.40 5.57
CA ILE A 95 -13.63 -15.91 6.56
C ILE A 95 -13.93 -14.45 6.36
N LEU A 96 -12.96 -13.56 6.13
CA LEU A 96 -13.25 -12.15 5.83
C LEU A 96 -14.00 -12.02 4.50
N GLN A 97 -13.70 -12.85 3.49
CA GLN A 97 -14.45 -12.89 2.23
C GLN A 97 -15.85 -13.49 2.41
N TRP A 98 -16.06 -14.44 3.32
CA TRP A 98 -17.38 -15.01 3.62
C TRP A 98 -18.23 -14.10 4.53
N VAL A 99 -17.64 -13.56 5.59
CA VAL A 99 -18.24 -12.56 6.49
C VAL A 99 -18.54 -11.29 5.70
N GLY A 100 -17.62 -10.82 4.87
CA GLY A 100 -17.80 -9.68 3.97
C GLY A 100 -18.87 -9.91 2.91
N ASN A 101 -18.78 -10.98 2.12
CA ASN A 101 -19.63 -11.14 0.93
C ASN A 101 -20.97 -11.85 1.17
N LYS A 102 -21.13 -12.65 2.24
CA LYS A 102 -22.39 -13.40 2.49
C LYS A 102 -23.13 -12.97 3.74
N VAL A 103 -22.41 -12.65 4.81
CA VAL A 103 -22.99 -12.16 6.06
C VAL A 103 -23.26 -10.66 5.91
N SER A 104 -22.26 -9.84 5.60
CA SER A 104 -22.42 -8.37 5.65
C SER A 104 -23.50 -7.84 4.70
N GLU A 105 -23.49 -8.20 3.41
CA GLU A 105 -24.43 -7.60 2.45
C GLU A 105 -25.89 -7.99 2.62
N ASN A 106 -26.18 -9.20 3.10
CA ASN A 106 -27.57 -9.64 3.31
C ASN A 106 -28.05 -9.37 4.73
N ILE A 107 -27.18 -9.57 5.72
CA ILE A 107 -27.53 -9.45 7.13
C ILE A 107 -27.42 -7.99 7.61
N LEU A 108 -26.44 -7.17 7.19
CA LEU A 108 -26.46 -5.73 7.53
C LEU A 108 -27.64 -5.01 6.86
N LYS A 109 -27.98 -5.38 5.62
CA LYS A 109 -29.08 -4.75 4.89
C LYS A 109 -30.44 -5.08 5.53
N GLU A 110 -30.65 -6.34 5.92
CA GLU A 110 -31.82 -6.74 6.71
C GLU A 110 -31.81 -6.13 8.13
N PHE A 111 -30.64 -5.95 8.76
CA PHE A 111 -30.54 -5.28 10.07
C PHE A 111 -30.89 -3.80 10.00
N GLN A 112 -30.37 -3.07 9.00
CA GLN A 112 -30.70 -1.66 8.76
C GLN A 112 -32.18 -1.47 8.42
N ASP A 113 -32.79 -2.39 7.67
CA ASP A 113 -34.21 -2.33 7.28
C ASP A 113 -35.17 -2.81 8.40
N SER A 114 -34.69 -3.58 9.38
CA SER A 114 -35.53 -4.18 10.45
C SER A 114 -35.80 -3.30 11.66
N GLY A 115 -35.16 -2.12 11.78
CA GLY A 115 -35.42 -1.17 12.87
C GLY A 115 -35.03 -1.67 14.28
N LEU A 116 -34.21 -2.71 14.37
CA LEU A 116 -33.79 -3.31 15.65
C LEU A 116 -32.62 -2.54 16.27
N GLU A 117 -32.91 -1.38 16.86
CA GLU A 117 -31.99 -0.67 17.76
C GLU A 117 -31.69 -1.56 18.98
N GLY A 118 -30.48 -2.12 19.06
CA GLY A 118 -30.02 -2.90 20.23
C GLY A 118 -29.15 -4.12 19.91
N LEU A 119 -29.18 -4.63 18.68
CA LEU A 119 -28.30 -5.72 18.24
C LEU A 119 -26.90 -5.24 17.81
N GLU A 120 -26.74 -3.94 17.52
CA GLU A 120 -25.44 -3.30 17.30
C GLU A 120 -24.49 -3.41 18.50
N ASN A 121 -25.03 -3.65 19.70
CA ASN A 121 -24.25 -3.87 20.92
C ASN A 121 -23.90 -5.36 21.15
N LYS A 122 -24.50 -6.30 20.41
CA LYS A 122 -24.30 -7.75 20.59
C LYS A 122 -23.29 -8.34 19.60
N PHE A 123 -23.30 -7.87 18.36
CA PHE A 123 -22.17 -8.05 17.45
C PHE A 123 -21.26 -6.84 17.64
N ASP A 124 -19.96 -7.04 17.79
CA ASP A 124 -18.99 -5.93 17.70
C ASP A 124 -18.96 -5.48 16.22
N LEU A 125 -20.05 -4.83 15.78
CA LEU A 125 -20.20 -4.34 14.42
C LEU A 125 -19.12 -3.32 14.15
N ASP A 126 -18.56 -2.63 15.15
CA ASP A 126 -17.39 -1.78 14.97
C ASP A 126 -16.18 -2.57 14.47
N PHE A 127 -16.03 -3.84 14.85
CA PHE A 127 -15.00 -4.73 14.30
C PHE A 127 -15.29 -5.17 12.85
N ILE A 128 -16.55 -5.49 12.52
CA ILE A 128 -16.99 -5.94 11.18
C ILE A 128 -17.11 -4.77 10.18
N THR A 129 -17.42 -3.57 10.67
CA THR A 129 -17.53 -2.32 9.90
C THR A 129 -16.22 -1.52 9.87
N GLY A 130 -15.16 -2.00 10.53
CA GLY A 130 -13.82 -1.39 10.51
C GLY A 130 -13.61 -0.19 11.45
N LYS A 131 -14.55 0.13 12.34
CA LYS A 131 -14.43 1.14 13.39
C LYS A 131 -13.51 0.72 14.58
N LYS A 132 -13.19 -0.56 14.74
CA LYS A 132 -12.25 -1.05 15.77
C LYS A 132 -11.11 -1.84 15.14
N LYS A 133 -9.90 -1.27 15.28
CA LYS A 133 -8.60 -1.75 14.79
C LYS A 133 -8.54 -2.19 13.32
N ASN A 134 -8.33 -1.22 12.43
CA ASN A 134 -7.99 -1.40 11.02
C ASN A 134 -6.46 -1.61 10.83
N LEU A 135 -6.00 -1.85 9.60
CA LEU A 135 -4.57 -2.05 9.31
C LEU A 135 -3.67 -0.93 9.85
N SER A 136 -4.13 0.32 9.90
CA SER A 136 -3.31 1.41 10.47
C SER A 136 -3.16 1.33 11.98
N SER A 137 -4.16 0.85 12.71
CA SER A 137 -4.00 0.60 14.15
C SER A 137 -2.97 -0.50 14.42
N ALA A 138 -2.90 -1.52 13.57
CA ALA A 138 -1.87 -2.55 13.62
C ALA A 138 -0.50 -1.98 13.27
N LEU A 139 -0.41 -1.16 12.21
CA LEU A 139 0.82 -0.44 11.86
C LEU A 139 1.29 0.48 12.99
N LEU A 140 0.36 1.17 13.64
CA LEU A 140 0.63 2.04 14.77
C LEU A 140 1.17 1.25 15.96
N ASP A 141 0.56 0.11 16.28
CA ASP A 141 0.99 -0.77 17.37
C ASP A 141 2.39 -1.33 17.08
N VAL A 142 2.64 -1.87 15.87
CA VAL A 142 3.97 -2.33 15.44
C VAL A 142 4.99 -1.19 15.50
N THR A 143 4.64 0.01 15.04
CA THR A 143 5.51 1.19 15.09
C THR A 143 5.91 1.53 16.52
N LYS A 144 4.96 1.47 17.46
CA LYS A 144 5.23 1.72 18.89
C LYS A 144 6.11 0.63 19.51
N GLU A 145 5.89 -0.63 19.18
CA GLU A 145 6.73 -1.75 19.64
C GLU A 145 8.18 -1.63 19.19
N ARG A 146 8.38 -1.12 17.97
CA ARG A 146 9.69 -0.78 17.43
C ARG A 146 10.32 0.44 18.13
N GLY A 147 9.68 1.01 19.15
CA GLY A 147 10.20 2.10 19.95
C GLY A 147 10.13 3.47 19.28
N ILE A 148 9.27 3.62 18.26
CA ILE A 148 9.00 4.88 17.58
C ILE A 148 7.83 5.55 18.30
N ASN A 149 8.15 6.52 19.17
CA ASN A 149 7.16 7.20 20.03
C ASN A 149 6.98 8.69 19.70
N ILE A 150 7.39 9.10 18.49
CA ILE A 150 7.33 10.50 18.07
C ILE A 150 5.89 10.85 17.69
N LYS A 151 5.26 11.73 18.46
CA LYS A 151 3.84 12.08 18.31
C LYS A 151 3.46 12.48 16.88
N GLY A 152 4.28 13.29 16.22
CA GLY A 152 4.02 13.71 14.83
C GLY A 152 4.06 12.54 13.86
N VAL A 153 5.02 11.64 13.99
CA VAL A 153 5.13 10.43 13.14
C VAL A 153 3.95 9.47 13.37
N LEU A 154 3.59 9.24 14.63
CA LEU A 154 2.44 8.39 14.97
C LEU A 154 1.13 8.95 14.42
N TYR A 155 0.95 10.26 14.46
CA TYR A 155 -0.20 10.93 13.85
C TYR A 155 -0.28 10.69 12.33
N LEU A 156 0.86 10.75 11.63
CA LEU A 156 0.89 10.48 10.18
C LEU A 156 0.47 9.04 9.86
N ILE A 157 0.90 8.07 10.67
CA ILE A 157 0.55 6.65 10.51
C ILE A 157 -0.93 6.41 10.82
N GLU A 158 -1.46 7.06 11.86
CA GLU A 158 -2.90 7.01 12.19
C GLU A 158 -3.77 7.55 11.04
N ALA A 159 -3.30 8.57 10.31
CA ALA A 159 -4.02 9.21 9.21
C ALA A 159 -3.99 8.42 7.88
N LEU A 160 -3.14 7.38 7.74
CA LEU A 160 -3.01 6.62 6.50
C LEU A 160 -4.34 6.07 5.92
N PRO A 161 -5.28 5.50 6.71
CA PRO A 161 -6.54 5.00 6.16
C PRO A 161 -7.44 6.09 5.61
N ASP A 162 -7.43 7.28 6.21
CA ASP A 162 -8.26 8.39 5.74
C ASP A 162 -7.73 8.91 4.41
N LEU A 163 -6.41 8.98 4.27
CA LEU A 163 -5.71 9.30 3.03
C LEU A 163 -5.97 8.24 1.95
N GLU A 164 -5.92 6.98 2.33
CA GLU A 164 -6.20 5.82 1.48
C GLU A 164 -7.67 5.84 1.01
N ALA A 165 -8.63 6.07 1.91
CA ALA A 165 -10.04 6.19 1.58
C ALA A 165 -10.32 7.37 0.62
N PHE A 166 -9.67 8.51 0.85
CA PHE A 166 -9.74 9.65 -0.06
C PHE A 166 -9.22 9.29 -1.46
N LEU A 167 -8.05 8.67 -1.53
CA LEU A 167 -7.47 8.23 -2.79
C LEU A 167 -8.33 7.19 -3.50
N TYR A 168 -8.90 6.22 -2.77
CA TYR A 168 -9.88 5.26 -3.30
C TYR A 168 -11.10 5.97 -3.91
N SER A 169 -11.61 7.01 -3.24
CA SER A 169 -12.80 7.76 -3.69
C SER A 169 -12.53 8.69 -4.88
N THR A 170 -11.28 9.09 -5.09
CA THR A 170 -10.92 10.09 -6.11
C THR A 170 -10.09 9.50 -7.25
N SER A 171 -9.53 8.30 -7.09
CA SER A 171 -8.75 7.63 -8.11
C SER A 171 -9.64 7.18 -9.27
N VAL A 172 -9.45 7.86 -10.38
CA VAL A 172 -10.09 7.59 -11.68
C VAL A 172 -9.35 6.60 -12.55
N LYS A 173 -8.19 6.11 -12.11
CA LYS A 173 -7.42 5.12 -12.87
C LYS A 173 -7.95 3.71 -12.56
N LYS A 174 -8.06 2.89 -13.62
CA LYS A 174 -8.35 1.46 -13.56
C LYS A 174 -7.33 0.63 -12.75
N TYR A 175 -6.21 1.24 -12.36
CA TYR A 175 -5.18 0.67 -11.49
C TYR A 175 -4.97 1.60 -10.31
N TYR A 176 -5.45 1.17 -9.16
CA TYR A 176 -5.27 1.84 -7.89
C TYR A 176 -4.39 0.94 -7.03
N ARG A 177 -3.26 1.48 -6.57
CA ARG A 177 -2.36 0.82 -5.62
C ARG A 177 -2.88 1.16 -4.23
N ASP A 178 -3.14 0.15 -3.40
CA ASP A 178 -3.39 0.41 -1.98
C ASP A 178 -2.06 0.81 -1.34
N HIS A 179 -1.89 2.10 -0.99
CA HIS A 179 -0.60 2.64 -0.57
C HIS A 179 -0.28 2.20 0.85
N THR A 180 -1.30 2.00 1.69
CA THR A 180 -1.12 1.52 3.05
C THR A 180 -0.66 0.05 3.07
N GLU A 181 -1.34 -0.84 2.33
CA GLU A 181 -0.90 -2.23 2.24
C GLU A 181 0.48 -2.32 1.55
N HIS A 182 0.72 -1.51 0.51
CA HIS A 182 2.01 -1.46 -0.17
C HIS A 182 3.16 -1.09 0.78
N ALA A 183 3.03 0.00 1.53
CA ALA A 183 4.07 0.47 2.45
C ALA A 183 4.39 -0.59 3.52
N LEU A 184 3.38 -1.29 4.04
CA LEU A 184 3.59 -2.41 4.95
C LEU A 184 4.36 -3.57 4.29
N ARG A 185 3.99 -3.95 3.07
CA ARG A 185 4.69 -5.01 2.33
C ARG A 185 6.15 -4.64 2.09
N VAL A 186 6.45 -3.38 1.76
CA VAL A 186 7.83 -2.87 1.63
C VAL A 186 8.55 -2.97 2.98
N ALA A 187 7.94 -2.51 4.07
CA ALA A 187 8.54 -2.55 5.40
C ALA A 187 8.97 -3.97 5.79
N VAL A 188 8.05 -4.93 5.68
CA VAL A 188 8.29 -6.33 6.08
C VAL A 188 9.27 -7.03 5.14
N LEU A 189 9.18 -6.78 3.84
CA LEU A 189 10.11 -7.35 2.87
C LEU A 189 11.53 -6.87 3.12
N GLY A 190 11.73 -5.56 3.33
CA GLY A 190 13.07 -5.06 3.62
C GLY A 190 13.57 -5.49 4.99
N ASP A 191 12.72 -5.55 6.02
CA ASP A 191 13.10 -6.06 7.35
C ASP A 191 13.61 -7.51 7.26
N PHE A 192 12.98 -8.35 6.44
CA PHE A 192 13.50 -9.68 6.12
C PHE A 192 14.84 -9.65 5.40
N LEU A 193 14.97 -8.84 4.35
CA LEU A 193 16.20 -8.80 3.56
C LEU A 193 17.39 -8.26 4.35
N LEU A 194 17.14 -7.36 5.30
CA LEU A 194 18.13 -6.84 6.23
C LEU A 194 18.73 -7.93 7.15
N GLU A 195 18.01 -9.02 7.41
CA GLU A 195 18.49 -10.17 8.19
C GLU A 195 19.35 -11.15 7.39
N GLN A 196 19.40 -11.03 6.06
CA GLN A 196 20.08 -12.01 5.22
C GLN A 196 21.60 -11.81 5.23
N GLU A 197 22.34 -12.92 5.31
CA GLU A 197 23.80 -12.96 5.26
C GLU A 197 24.31 -12.92 3.82
N PHE A 198 25.29 -12.05 3.58
CA PHE A 198 26.06 -11.95 2.34
C PHE A 198 27.54 -12.23 2.65
N GLU A 199 28.39 -12.31 1.62
CA GLU A 199 29.83 -12.63 1.78
C GLU A 199 30.55 -11.70 2.79
N ASN A 200 30.10 -10.45 2.91
CA ASN A 200 30.69 -9.42 3.77
C ASN A 200 29.94 -9.20 5.10
N GLY A 201 29.02 -10.11 5.47
CA GLY A 201 28.17 -9.99 6.65
C GLY A 201 26.69 -9.81 6.30
N ASP A 202 25.85 -9.63 7.30
CA ASP A 202 24.42 -9.38 7.07
C ASP A 202 24.16 -7.98 6.50
N LEU A 203 23.11 -7.86 5.68
CA LEU A 203 22.82 -6.62 4.95
C LEU A 203 22.59 -5.43 5.87
N ALA A 204 21.93 -5.63 7.02
CA ALA A 204 21.77 -4.58 8.00
C ALA A 204 23.11 -4.06 8.53
N GLY A 205 24.05 -4.95 8.87
CA GLY A 205 25.40 -4.59 9.30
C GLY A 205 26.13 -3.75 8.25
N ILE A 206 26.10 -4.18 6.98
CA ILE A 206 26.74 -3.48 5.86
C ILE A 206 26.16 -2.07 5.70
N ILE A 207 24.83 -1.94 5.65
CA ILE A 207 24.16 -0.64 5.48
C ILE A 207 24.48 0.27 6.67
N SER A 208 24.37 -0.24 7.90
CA SER A 208 24.62 0.50 9.13
C SER A 208 26.04 1.04 9.24
N GLU A 209 27.04 0.27 8.80
CA GLU A 209 28.43 0.72 8.74
C GLU A 209 28.59 1.90 7.77
N ILE A 210 28.04 1.79 6.55
CA ILE A 210 28.14 2.83 5.52
C ILE A 210 27.46 4.14 5.96
N ILE A 211 26.29 4.06 6.59
CA ILE A 211 25.54 5.26 7.05
C ILE A 211 25.97 5.73 8.44
N GLU A 212 26.93 5.04 9.06
CA GLU A 212 27.43 5.32 10.41
C GLU A 212 26.30 5.45 11.45
N LEU A 213 25.44 4.43 11.49
CA LEU A 213 24.32 4.35 12.42
C LEU A 213 24.34 3.00 13.15
N ASP A 214 23.95 3.01 14.41
CA ASP A 214 23.75 1.76 15.17
C ASP A 214 22.81 0.81 14.41
N LYS A 215 23.19 -0.47 14.34
CA LYS A 215 22.46 -1.49 13.60
C LYS A 215 21.03 -1.68 14.11
N THR A 216 20.86 -1.75 15.43
CA THR A 216 19.56 -1.94 16.05
C THR A 216 18.66 -0.73 15.81
N LEU A 217 19.18 0.49 15.99
CA LEU A 217 18.46 1.72 15.65
C LEU A 217 18.04 1.76 14.18
N PHE A 218 18.93 1.33 13.28
CA PHE A 218 18.64 1.26 11.86
C PHE A 218 17.50 0.28 11.54
N THR A 219 17.64 -0.98 11.97
CA THR A 219 16.72 -2.06 11.62
C THR A 219 15.37 -1.90 12.32
N GLU A 220 15.36 -1.51 13.60
CA GLU A 220 14.12 -1.42 14.36
C GLU A 220 13.35 -0.13 14.04
N LYS A 221 14.03 1.00 13.82
CA LYS A 221 13.35 2.30 13.67
C LYS A 221 13.46 2.89 12.29
N ILE A 222 14.69 3.12 11.82
CA ILE A 222 14.90 3.95 10.62
C ILE A 222 14.36 3.27 9.38
N TRP A 223 14.59 1.98 9.19
CA TRP A 223 14.02 1.23 8.07
C TRP A 223 12.49 1.22 8.09
N TRP A 224 11.88 0.92 9.23
CA TRP A 224 10.43 0.88 9.39
C TRP A 224 9.77 2.23 9.12
N ILE A 225 10.35 3.33 9.60
CA ILE A 225 9.85 4.68 9.30
C ILE A 225 10.01 4.98 7.81
N THR A 226 11.20 4.75 7.26
CA THR A 226 11.51 5.00 5.85
C THR A 226 10.48 4.31 4.94
N SER A 227 10.26 3.02 5.18
CA SER A 227 9.36 2.16 4.41
C SER A 227 7.88 2.45 4.63
N ILE A 228 7.40 2.71 5.85
CA ILE A 228 5.97 2.97 6.10
C ILE A 228 5.50 4.31 5.49
N ILE A 229 6.35 5.34 5.51
CA ILE A 229 5.91 6.69 5.15
C ILE A 229 6.37 7.15 3.76
N HIS A 230 7.15 6.34 3.01
CA HIS A 230 7.73 6.81 1.74
C HIS A 230 6.69 7.34 0.75
N ASP A 231 5.51 6.73 0.71
CA ASP A 231 4.39 7.07 -0.17
C ASP A 231 3.32 7.99 0.47
N LEU A 232 3.53 8.48 1.70
CA LEU A 232 2.57 9.30 2.44
C LEU A 232 2.13 10.59 1.70
N GLY A 233 3.01 11.16 0.88
CA GLY A 233 2.76 12.36 0.08
C GLY A 233 1.89 12.12 -1.16
N TYR A 234 1.59 10.87 -1.51
CA TYR A 234 0.85 10.52 -2.73
C TYR A 234 -0.55 11.15 -2.82
N PRO A 235 -1.38 11.14 -1.76
CA PRO A 235 -2.66 11.85 -1.74
C PRO A 235 -2.54 13.31 -2.16
N LEU A 236 -1.58 14.05 -1.59
CA LEU A 236 -1.41 15.47 -1.90
C LEU A 236 -0.94 15.68 -3.35
N GLY A 237 -0.01 14.84 -3.83
CA GLY A 237 0.43 14.87 -5.23
C GLY A 237 -0.69 14.52 -6.24
N LYS A 238 -1.72 13.78 -5.81
CA LYS A 238 -2.88 13.46 -6.67
C LYS A 238 -4.07 14.39 -6.48
N MET A 239 -4.19 15.07 -5.35
CA MET A 239 -5.39 15.81 -4.97
C MET A 239 -5.84 16.80 -6.04
N SER A 240 -4.94 17.65 -6.57
CA SER A 240 -5.26 18.60 -7.64
C SER A 240 -5.75 17.90 -8.91
N SER A 241 -5.08 16.83 -9.34
CA SER A 241 -5.49 16.08 -10.52
C SER A 241 -6.83 15.34 -10.33
N ALA A 242 -7.00 14.69 -9.19
CA ALA A 242 -8.13 13.81 -8.93
C ALA A 242 -9.40 14.61 -8.64
N VAL A 243 -9.30 15.71 -7.86
CA VAL A 243 -10.44 16.60 -7.63
C VAL A 243 -10.87 17.26 -8.93
N ASN A 244 -9.95 17.90 -9.67
CA ASN A 244 -10.32 18.60 -10.91
C ASN A 244 -10.84 17.65 -11.98
N TYR A 245 -10.29 16.44 -12.11
CA TYR A 245 -10.78 15.49 -13.09
C TYR A 245 -12.11 14.86 -12.64
N SER A 246 -12.16 14.25 -11.44
CA SER A 246 -13.30 13.41 -11.02
C SER A 246 -14.54 14.25 -10.73
N LEU A 247 -14.40 15.35 -9.99
CA LEU A 247 -15.52 16.22 -9.65
C LEU A 247 -16.05 16.94 -10.90
N LEU A 248 -15.16 17.54 -11.71
CA LEU A 248 -15.60 18.27 -12.88
C LEU A 248 -16.27 17.37 -13.89
N ASN A 249 -15.69 16.21 -14.21
CA ASN A 249 -16.31 15.30 -15.17
C ASN A 249 -17.67 14.76 -14.68
N GLN A 250 -17.92 14.68 -13.36
CA GLN A 250 -19.28 14.44 -12.86
C GLN A 250 -20.21 15.64 -13.09
N LEU A 251 -19.77 16.85 -12.79
CA LEU A 251 -20.57 18.05 -13.01
C LEU A 251 -20.93 18.20 -14.50
N LEU A 252 -19.96 18.00 -15.40
CA LEU A 252 -20.15 18.02 -16.85
C LEU A 252 -21.17 16.96 -17.32
N LYS A 253 -21.19 15.77 -16.70
CA LYS A 253 -22.17 14.71 -16.99
C LYS A 253 -23.57 15.02 -16.43
N CYS A 254 -23.65 15.63 -15.25
CA CYS A 254 -24.92 15.96 -14.57
C CYS A 254 -25.63 17.17 -15.21
N TYR A 255 -24.86 18.10 -15.77
CA TYR A 255 -25.38 19.35 -16.34
C TYR A 255 -25.03 19.52 -17.82
N PRO A 256 -25.33 18.54 -18.70
CA PRO A 256 -24.85 18.53 -20.08
C PRO A 256 -25.47 19.62 -20.98
N THR A 257 -26.50 20.32 -20.48
CA THR A 257 -27.26 21.34 -21.21
C THR A 257 -26.96 22.77 -20.77
N LEU A 258 -26.14 22.95 -19.74
CA LEU A 258 -25.71 24.26 -19.26
C LEU A 258 -24.41 24.67 -19.94
N ASP A 259 -24.19 25.97 -20.12
CA ASP A 259 -22.84 26.47 -20.36
C ASP A 259 -22.17 26.61 -18.98
N LEU A 260 -21.01 26.00 -18.81
CA LEU A 260 -20.32 25.93 -17.53
C LEU A 260 -18.98 26.65 -17.62
N GLU A 261 -18.65 27.42 -16.60
CA GLU A 261 -17.34 28.02 -16.39
C GLU A 261 -16.77 27.42 -15.11
N PHE A 262 -15.58 26.82 -15.21
CA PHE A 262 -14.92 26.16 -14.09
C PHE A 262 -13.50 26.70 -13.91
N ILE A 263 -13.14 27.00 -12.66
CA ILE A 263 -11.77 27.39 -12.31
C ILE A 263 -11.14 26.20 -11.58
N PRO A 264 -10.11 25.56 -12.15
CA PRO A 264 -9.43 24.46 -11.50
C PRO A 264 -8.89 24.80 -10.11
N CYS A 265 -8.99 23.82 -9.20
CA CYS A 265 -8.43 23.91 -7.86
C CYS A 265 -6.98 23.40 -7.88
N GLU A 266 -6.02 24.26 -7.58
CA GLU A 266 -4.62 23.88 -7.41
C GLU A 266 -4.23 23.84 -5.94
N ILE A 267 -3.34 22.89 -5.59
CA ILE A 267 -2.89 22.68 -4.21
C ILE A 267 -1.38 22.55 -4.21
N GLY A 268 -0.74 23.24 -3.27
CA GLY A 268 0.71 23.25 -3.17
C GLY A 268 1.19 23.81 -1.84
N LEU A 269 2.50 23.79 -1.65
CA LEU A 269 3.10 24.14 -0.38
C LEU A 269 3.11 25.65 -0.15
N SER A 270 2.69 26.05 1.05
CA SER A 270 2.88 27.41 1.52
C SER A 270 4.36 27.61 1.89
N TRP A 271 5.10 28.36 1.09
CA TRP A 271 6.49 28.77 1.38
C TRP A 271 6.60 29.85 2.47
N LYS A 272 5.58 29.99 3.33
CA LYS A 272 5.57 30.95 4.45
C LYS A 272 6.02 30.34 5.77
N GLY A 273 6.13 29.01 5.84
CA GLY A 273 6.61 28.29 7.03
C GLY A 273 8.06 27.83 6.84
N ASN A 274 8.42 26.75 7.54
CA ASN A 274 9.79 26.23 7.61
C ASN A 274 10.17 25.27 6.46
N GLN A 275 9.39 25.23 5.38
CA GLN A 275 9.56 24.24 4.30
C GLN A 275 10.91 24.38 3.61
N GLU A 276 11.41 25.61 3.44
CA GLU A 276 12.72 25.86 2.82
C GLU A 276 13.86 25.34 3.71
N GLU A 277 13.76 25.53 5.02
CA GLU A 277 14.74 25.02 5.98
C GLU A 277 14.73 23.50 6.08
N TYR A 278 13.55 22.86 5.99
CA TYR A 278 13.45 21.39 5.90
C TYR A 278 14.05 20.86 4.60
N LEU A 279 13.83 21.54 3.46
CA LEU A 279 14.48 21.18 2.21
C LEU A 279 16.00 21.25 2.32
N MET A 280 16.54 22.30 2.95
CA MET A 280 17.98 22.40 3.17
C MET A 280 18.55 21.23 3.98
N ILE A 281 17.79 20.66 4.93
CA ILE A 281 18.19 19.47 5.69
C ILE A 281 18.21 18.22 4.77
N ILE A 282 17.21 18.07 3.91
CA ILE A 282 17.15 16.97 2.92
C ILE A 282 18.31 17.10 1.92
N GLU A 283 18.61 18.30 1.45
CA GLU A 283 19.59 18.57 0.40
C GLU A 283 21.05 18.39 0.85
N GLU A 284 21.30 18.34 2.15
CA GLU A 284 22.64 18.24 2.70
C GLU A 284 23.34 16.95 2.22
N GLY A 285 24.50 17.11 1.59
CA GLY A 285 25.28 15.99 1.04
C GLY A 285 24.78 15.43 -0.31
N LEU A 286 23.63 15.88 -0.81
CA LEU A 286 23.13 15.45 -2.13
C LEU A 286 23.90 16.10 -3.29
N SER A 287 23.93 15.43 -4.45
CA SER A 287 24.40 16.02 -5.71
C SER A 287 23.57 17.23 -6.14
N ASN A 288 24.11 18.07 -7.02
CA ASN A 288 23.40 19.26 -7.51
C ASN A 288 22.13 18.87 -8.28
N GLU A 289 22.22 17.81 -9.07
CA GLU A 289 21.13 17.26 -9.86
C GLU A 289 20.00 16.75 -8.93
N ALA A 290 20.36 16.01 -7.88
CA ALA A 290 19.39 15.55 -6.88
C ALA A 290 18.69 16.72 -6.19
N ARG A 291 19.41 17.77 -5.79
CA ARG A 291 18.82 18.98 -5.19
C ARG A 291 17.83 19.65 -6.13
N GLU A 292 18.16 19.76 -7.43
CA GLU A 292 17.24 20.33 -8.42
C GLU A 292 15.94 19.53 -8.50
N TYR A 293 16.03 18.19 -8.59
CA TYR A 293 14.85 17.33 -8.61
C TYR A 293 14.02 17.44 -7.33
N VAL A 294 14.66 17.43 -6.15
CA VAL A 294 13.97 17.58 -4.86
C VAL A 294 13.24 18.93 -4.79
N ARG A 295 13.90 20.03 -5.13
CA ARG A 295 13.27 21.36 -5.16
C ARG A 295 12.12 21.46 -6.14
N LYS A 296 12.28 20.88 -7.34
CA LYS A 296 11.22 20.81 -8.35
C LYS A 296 10.04 20.00 -7.84
N GLY A 297 10.30 18.85 -7.21
CA GLY A 297 9.28 17.97 -6.62
C GLY A 297 8.50 18.64 -5.49
N ALA A 298 9.12 19.56 -4.74
CA ALA A 298 8.43 20.38 -3.75
C ALA A 298 7.64 21.57 -4.36
N GLY A 299 7.81 21.86 -5.66
CA GLY A 299 7.25 23.05 -6.29
C GLY A 299 7.98 24.36 -5.94
N TYR A 300 9.25 24.29 -5.52
CA TYR A 300 10.03 25.44 -5.02
C TYR A 300 10.18 26.59 -6.03
N ASN A 301 10.26 26.27 -7.32
CA ASN A 301 10.42 27.26 -8.39
C ASN A 301 9.18 28.14 -8.59
N HIS A 302 8.08 27.86 -7.90
CA HIS A 302 6.81 28.58 -8.02
C HIS A 302 6.46 29.29 -6.71
N LYS A 303 7.25 30.32 -6.36
CA LYS A 303 7.00 31.14 -5.15
C LYS A 303 5.65 31.87 -5.15
N ARG A 304 4.95 31.91 -6.30
CA ARG A 304 3.57 32.38 -6.41
C ARG A 304 2.74 31.30 -7.08
N PHE A 305 1.60 31.02 -6.49
CA PHE A 305 0.57 30.18 -7.07
C PHE A 305 0.02 30.86 -8.32
N PRO A 306 0.16 30.28 -9.53
CA PRO A 306 -0.61 30.75 -10.67
C PRO A 306 -2.07 30.51 -10.35
N ILE A 307 -2.91 31.52 -10.59
CA ILE A 307 -4.36 31.35 -10.57
C ILE A 307 -4.68 30.63 -11.89
N PRO A 308 -5.27 29.41 -11.84
CA PRO A 308 -5.63 28.71 -13.07
C PRO A 308 -6.61 29.54 -13.91
N ASP A 309 -6.43 29.51 -15.22
CA ASP A 309 -7.38 30.16 -16.14
C ASP A 309 -8.74 29.44 -16.08
N PRO A 310 -9.87 30.19 -16.20
CA PRO A 310 -11.18 29.57 -16.29
C PRO A 310 -11.32 28.72 -17.55
N GLU A 311 -11.87 27.52 -17.39
CA GLU A 311 -12.21 26.59 -18.47
C GLU A 311 -13.70 26.72 -18.79
N ILE A 312 -14.01 26.97 -20.07
CA ILE A 312 -15.37 27.20 -20.55
C ILE A 312 -15.87 25.97 -21.31
N PHE A 313 -16.94 25.37 -20.82
CA PHE A 313 -17.62 24.24 -21.44
C PHE A 313 -18.96 24.71 -21.99
N LEU A 314 -19.02 24.87 -23.31
CA LEU A 314 -20.26 25.19 -23.99
C LEU A 314 -21.11 23.93 -24.17
N ARG A 315 -22.43 24.09 -24.08
CA ARG A 315 -23.39 23.01 -24.34
C ARG A 315 -23.20 22.48 -25.76
N THR A 316 -23.32 21.16 -25.91
CA THR A 316 -23.34 20.50 -27.23
C THR A 316 -24.53 19.54 -27.34
N GLN A 317 -24.84 19.09 -28.55
CA GLN A 317 -25.90 18.10 -28.77
C GLN A 317 -25.60 16.75 -28.12
N THR A 318 -24.33 16.47 -27.80
CA THR A 318 -23.87 15.20 -27.20
C THR A 318 -23.39 15.37 -25.74
N GLY A 319 -23.65 16.53 -25.11
CA GLY A 319 -23.13 16.88 -23.79
C GLY A 319 -21.71 17.47 -23.83
N HIS A 320 -21.08 17.66 -22.68
CA HIS A 320 -19.72 18.20 -22.63
C HIS A 320 -18.66 17.12 -22.90
N PRO A 321 -17.53 17.47 -23.54
CA PRO A 321 -16.41 16.55 -23.67
C PRO A 321 -15.78 16.24 -22.31
N GLU A 322 -15.08 15.11 -22.22
CA GLU A 322 -14.30 14.77 -21.04
C GLU A 322 -13.15 15.77 -20.83
N TYR A 323 -13.04 16.28 -19.61
CA TYR A 323 -11.96 17.16 -19.21
C TYR A 323 -10.75 16.36 -18.70
N ASN A 324 -9.57 16.70 -19.20
CA ASN A 324 -8.30 16.12 -18.74
C ASN A 324 -7.44 17.19 -18.09
N TYR A 325 -7.48 17.26 -16.76
CA TYR A 325 -6.67 18.22 -16.02
C TYR A 325 -5.18 17.87 -16.09
N LYS A 326 -4.36 18.88 -16.38
CA LYS A 326 -2.90 18.84 -16.16
C LYS A 326 -2.54 19.99 -15.24
N GLY A 327 -2.16 19.66 -14.02
CA GLY A 327 -1.76 20.66 -13.04
C GLY A 327 -0.52 21.44 -13.48
N TYR A 328 -0.41 22.66 -12.99
CA TYR A 328 0.81 23.46 -13.08
C TYR A 328 1.94 22.87 -12.23
N PHE A 329 1.56 22.10 -11.21
CA PHE A 329 2.46 21.46 -10.27
C PHE A 329 2.39 19.94 -10.43
N ASP A 330 3.55 19.30 -10.50
CA ASP A 330 3.69 17.86 -10.33
C ASP A 330 4.46 17.66 -9.03
N LEU A 331 3.74 17.71 -7.90
CA LEU A 331 4.36 17.53 -6.59
C LEU A 331 4.81 16.09 -6.45
N ASP A 332 6.09 15.92 -6.15
CA ASP A 332 6.70 14.61 -5.95
C ASP A 332 6.30 14.06 -4.58
N HIS A 333 5.66 12.89 -4.56
CA HIS A 333 5.16 12.32 -3.32
C HIS A 333 6.29 11.93 -2.36
N GLY A 334 7.45 11.49 -2.85
CA GLY A 334 8.61 11.21 -2.01
C GLY A 334 9.11 12.47 -1.33
N VAL A 335 9.23 13.58 -2.06
CA VAL A 335 9.63 14.86 -1.46
C VAL A 335 8.62 15.35 -0.42
N LEU A 336 7.33 15.24 -0.71
CA LEU A 336 6.27 15.60 0.24
C LEU A 336 6.29 14.73 1.49
N SER A 337 6.44 13.41 1.35
CA SER A 337 6.58 12.47 2.46
C SER A 337 7.77 12.82 3.36
N ALA A 338 8.92 13.15 2.77
CA ALA A 338 10.12 13.55 3.50
C ALA A 338 9.92 14.84 4.30
N LEU A 339 9.25 15.84 3.73
CA LEU A 339 8.90 17.07 4.43
C LEU A 339 7.92 16.81 5.58
N CYS A 340 6.92 15.95 5.38
CA CYS A 340 6.00 15.53 6.44
C CYS A 340 6.74 14.83 7.59
N LEU A 341 7.69 13.94 7.28
CA LEU A 341 8.52 13.30 8.30
C LEU A 341 9.25 14.35 9.14
N LEU A 342 10.05 15.22 8.53
CA LEU A 342 10.85 16.20 9.27
C LEU A 342 9.97 17.13 10.09
N ASN A 343 8.87 17.62 9.53
CA ASN A 343 7.91 18.45 10.27
C ASN A 343 7.26 17.70 11.46
N GLY A 344 7.10 16.37 11.36
CA GLY A 344 6.62 15.53 12.45
C GLY A 344 7.63 15.28 13.58
N LEU A 345 8.93 15.49 13.31
CA LEU A 345 10.01 15.37 14.31
C LEU A 345 10.14 16.62 15.18
N GLY A 346 10.01 17.80 14.57
CA GLY A 346 10.18 19.08 15.27
C GLY A 346 10.54 20.24 14.33
N THR A 347 11.05 21.32 14.90
CA THR A 347 11.53 22.48 14.14
C THR A 347 12.87 22.16 13.41
N PRO A 348 13.21 22.86 12.32
CA PRO A 348 14.49 22.64 11.62
C PRO A 348 15.72 22.79 12.54
N ASP A 349 15.67 23.74 13.48
CA ASP A 349 16.78 23.98 14.41
C ASP A 349 16.94 22.84 15.41
N GLU A 350 15.85 22.29 15.95
CA GLU A 350 15.90 21.10 16.81
C GLU A 350 16.45 19.89 16.06
N ILE A 351 16.07 19.72 14.78
CA ILE A 351 16.49 18.59 13.95
C ILE A 351 17.99 18.63 13.68
N ARG A 352 18.54 19.80 13.31
CA ARG A 352 19.96 19.95 12.95
C ARG A 352 20.92 19.75 14.13
N HIS A 353 20.49 20.07 15.35
CA HIS A 353 21.37 20.07 16.53
C HIS A 353 21.17 18.87 17.46
N ASN A 354 20.31 17.91 17.08
CA ASN A 354 20.10 16.70 17.86
C ASN A 354 20.56 15.46 17.08
N GLU A 355 21.66 14.86 17.55
CA GLU A 355 22.25 13.63 16.99
C GLU A 355 21.25 12.45 16.93
N GLU A 356 20.24 12.41 17.80
CA GLU A 356 19.19 11.39 17.77
C GLU A 356 18.38 11.41 16.46
N TYR A 357 18.36 12.55 15.76
CA TYR A 357 17.66 12.70 14.48
C TYR A 357 18.52 12.36 13.26
N LYS A 358 19.82 12.05 13.41
CA LYS A 358 20.70 11.68 12.29
C LYS A 358 20.08 10.59 11.40
N GLY A 359 19.58 9.51 12.01
CA GLY A 359 18.92 8.42 11.30
C GLY A 359 17.63 8.84 10.57
N TYR A 360 16.85 9.74 11.17
CA TYR A 360 15.61 10.23 10.57
C TYR A 360 15.85 11.20 9.41
N ILE A 361 16.93 11.97 9.46
CA ILE A 361 17.38 12.81 8.34
C ILE A 361 17.78 11.91 7.16
N LEU A 362 18.50 10.81 7.42
CA LEU A 362 18.83 9.82 6.39
C LEU A 362 17.57 9.17 5.80
N ALA A 363 16.58 8.84 6.64
CA ALA A 363 15.27 8.38 6.17
C ALA A 363 14.58 9.39 5.26
N ALA A 364 14.50 10.66 5.68
CA ALA A 364 13.90 11.73 4.89
C ALA A 364 14.61 11.90 3.52
N LYS A 365 15.94 11.80 3.49
CA LYS A 365 16.71 11.81 2.24
C LYS A 365 16.35 10.64 1.33
N ALA A 366 16.35 9.41 1.86
CA ALA A 366 15.98 8.23 1.10
C ALA A 366 14.55 8.32 0.53
N ILE A 367 13.61 8.78 1.35
CA ILE A 367 12.22 9.01 0.94
C ILE A 367 12.14 10.10 -0.14
N ALA A 368 12.85 11.23 -0.01
CA ALA A 368 12.81 12.28 -1.01
C ALA A 368 13.35 11.84 -2.38
N LEU A 369 14.34 10.95 -2.38
CA LEU A 369 15.00 10.48 -3.60
C LEU A 369 14.26 9.31 -4.28
N HIS A 370 13.47 8.51 -3.55
CA HIS A 370 13.01 7.22 -4.08
C HIS A 370 12.16 7.32 -5.37
N ASN A 371 11.36 8.38 -5.51
CA ASN A 371 10.52 8.59 -6.69
C ASN A 371 11.20 9.40 -7.82
N ILE A 372 12.45 9.85 -7.63
CA ILE A 372 13.16 10.63 -8.67
C ILE A 372 13.55 9.73 -9.85
N LYS A 373 12.92 9.96 -11.00
CA LYS A 373 13.13 9.15 -12.23
C LYS A 373 14.41 9.45 -13.00
N GLY A 374 15.16 10.47 -12.60
CA GLY A 374 16.45 10.83 -13.23
C GLY A 374 17.55 9.84 -12.86
N LYS A 375 18.52 9.62 -13.76
CA LYS A 375 19.77 8.92 -13.43
C LYS A 375 20.68 9.87 -12.66
N ILE A 376 20.56 9.87 -11.34
CA ILE A 376 21.39 10.67 -10.43
C ILE A 376 22.42 9.77 -9.74
N SER A 377 23.60 10.31 -9.44
CA SER A 377 24.69 9.55 -8.81
C SER A 377 24.37 9.07 -7.39
N ASP A 378 23.32 9.63 -6.79
CA ASP A 378 22.90 9.37 -5.42
C ASP A 378 22.23 8.00 -5.26
N PHE A 379 21.85 7.31 -6.34
CA PHE A 379 21.33 5.94 -6.31
C PHE A 379 22.43 4.87 -6.21
N ASN A 380 23.57 5.19 -5.61
CA ASN A 380 24.69 4.28 -5.42
C ASN A 380 24.68 3.68 -4.02
N PHE A 381 24.74 2.35 -3.92
CA PHE A 381 24.70 1.64 -2.64
C PHE A 381 25.84 2.05 -1.70
N ASP A 382 27.06 2.23 -2.21
CA ASP A 382 28.21 2.60 -1.38
C ASP A 382 28.14 4.06 -0.88
N LYS A 383 27.20 4.88 -1.40
CA LYS A 383 27.02 6.28 -1.00
C LYS A 383 25.73 6.53 -0.22
N ASN A 384 24.61 6.01 -0.71
CA ASN A 384 23.28 6.17 -0.10
C ASN A 384 22.57 4.81 -0.06
N PRO A 385 23.07 3.85 0.73
CA PRO A 385 22.55 2.49 0.76
C PRO A 385 21.07 2.42 1.14
N LEU A 386 20.61 3.30 2.05
CA LEU A 386 19.19 3.37 2.43
C LEU A 386 18.29 3.81 1.27
N THR A 387 18.74 4.74 0.43
CA THR A 387 17.99 5.17 -0.76
C THR A 387 17.93 4.05 -1.79
N PHE A 388 19.09 3.46 -2.08
CA PHE A 388 19.19 2.31 -2.99
C PHE A 388 18.26 1.19 -2.54
N PHE A 389 18.31 0.85 -1.26
CA PHE A 389 17.54 -0.25 -0.69
C PHE A 389 16.04 0.03 -0.73
N LEU A 390 15.59 1.22 -0.31
CA LEU A 390 14.18 1.61 -0.40
C LEU A 390 13.66 1.49 -1.84
N VAL A 391 14.39 2.03 -2.82
CA VAL A 391 13.98 1.96 -4.24
C VAL A 391 13.93 0.52 -4.72
N LEU A 392 14.93 -0.30 -4.39
CA LEU A 392 14.95 -1.70 -4.77
C LEU A 392 13.72 -2.43 -4.21
N ILE A 393 13.41 -2.27 -2.92
CA ILE A 393 12.30 -2.99 -2.29
C ILE A 393 10.95 -2.50 -2.79
N ASP A 394 10.76 -1.19 -2.98
CA ASP A 394 9.54 -0.65 -3.59
C ASP A 394 9.30 -1.22 -5.01
N GLU A 395 10.36 -1.28 -5.83
CA GLU A 395 10.28 -1.84 -7.17
C GLU A 395 10.08 -3.37 -7.19
N LEU A 396 10.52 -4.10 -6.16
CA LEU A 396 10.30 -5.53 -6.05
C LEU A 396 8.91 -5.89 -5.49
N GLN A 397 8.29 -4.98 -4.75
CA GLN A 397 6.96 -5.19 -4.17
C GLN A 397 5.87 -5.09 -5.25
N GLU A 398 5.61 -6.17 -5.98
CA GLU A 398 4.59 -6.24 -7.04
C GLU A 398 3.39 -7.15 -6.74
N TRP A 399 3.51 -8.09 -5.79
CA TRP A 399 2.41 -9.00 -5.47
C TRP A 399 1.30 -8.30 -4.67
N GLY A 400 0.11 -8.92 -4.64
CA GLY A 400 -1.02 -8.47 -3.82
C GLY A 400 -1.65 -7.16 -4.31
N ARG A 401 -1.21 -6.62 -5.45
CA ARG A 401 -1.71 -5.35 -5.99
C ARG A 401 -3.14 -5.49 -6.52
N PRO A 402 -4.13 -4.78 -5.93
CA PRO A 402 -5.50 -4.87 -6.39
C PRO A 402 -5.72 -4.11 -7.70
N ILE A 403 -6.52 -4.68 -8.58
CA ILE A 403 -7.06 -4.02 -9.77
C ILE A 403 -8.47 -3.54 -9.42
N PRO A 404 -8.72 -2.24 -9.29
CA PRO A 404 -10.07 -1.74 -9.12
C PRO A 404 -10.87 -1.95 -10.42
N ILE A 405 -11.78 -2.92 -10.43
CA ILE A 405 -12.75 -3.04 -11.52
C ILE A 405 -13.90 -2.06 -11.25
N GLN A 406 -14.07 -1.07 -12.11
CA GLN A 406 -15.25 -0.20 -12.07
C GLN A 406 -16.49 -1.00 -12.49
N VAL A 407 -17.34 -1.35 -11.53
CA VAL A 407 -18.59 -2.12 -11.79
C VAL A 407 -19.73 -1.20 -12.27
N ARG A 408 -19.68 0.11 -11.96
CA ARG A 408 -20.70 1.09 -12.35
C ARG A 408 -20.10 2.46 -12.71
N ASP A 409 -20.68 3.12 -13.73
CA ASP A 409 -20.24 4.42 -14.27
C ASP A 409 -20.67 5.61 -13.39
N THR A 410 -20.15 5.66 -12.17
CA THR A 410 -20.32 6.80 -11.27
C THR A 410 -18.99 7.06 -10.58
N TYR A 411 -18.36 8.23 -10.82
CA TYR A 411 -17.04 8.59 -10.27
C TYR A 411 -17.04 8.65 -8.72
N PHE A 412 -18.22 8.62 -8.07
CA PHE A 412 -18.38 8.65 -6.61
C PHE A 412 -18.94 7.35 -5.99
N THR A 413 -19.35 6.37 -6.78
CA THR A 413 -19.85 5.08 -6.26
C THR A 413 -19.24 3.94 -7.05
N THR A 414 -17.99 3.65 -6.74
CA THR A 414 -17.27 2.54 -7.35
C THR A 414 -17.46 1.30 -6.48
N GLU A 415 -18.34 0.41 -6.91
CA GLU A 415 -18.27 -0.98 -6.44
C GLU A 415 -17.02 -1.58 -7.10
N LEU A 416 -16.05 -1.99 -6.26
CA LEU A 416 -14.72 -2.43 -6.69
C LEU A 416 -14.56 -3.91 -6.38
N LYS A 417 -14.32 -4.72 -7.41
CA LYS A 417 -13.79 -6.07 -7.22
C LYS A 417 -12.27 -6.00 -7.25
N LYS A 418 -11.59 -6.35 -6.14
CA LYS A 418 -10.14 -6.52 -6.12
C LYS A 418 -9.79 -7.82 -6.87
N VAL A 419 -9.02 -7.71 -7.94
CA VAL A 419 -8.35 -8.85 -8.60
C VAL A 419 -6.85 -8.57 -8.58
N THR A 420 -6.03 -9.57 -8.27
CA THR A 420 -4.57 -9.44 -8.18
C THR A 420 -3.91 -9.88 -9.48
N LEU A 421 -2.99 -9.06 -9.99
CA LEU A 421 -2.22 -9.40 -11.20
C LEU A 421 -1.16 -10.48 -10.90
N LEU A 422 -0.51 -10.35 -9.75
CA LEU A 422 0.56 -11.19 -9.25
C LEU A 422 0.24 -11.53 -7.79
N ASP A 423 0.15 -12.82 -7.47
CA ASP A 423 -0.22 -13.30 -6.13
C ASP A 423 1.00 -13.54 -5.25
N GLU A 424 2.12 -13.91 -5.86
CA GLU A 424 3.36 -14.27 -5.17
C GLU A 424 4.57 -13.95 -6.05
N ILE A 425 5.73 -13.84 -5.40
CA ILE A 425 7.05 -13.80 -6.03
C ILE A 425 7.92 -14.89 -5.42
N GLU A 426 8.83 -15.44 -6.22
CA GLU A 426 9.83 -16.40 -5.76
C GLU A 426 11.18 -15.68 -5.66
N LEU A 427 11.84 -15.80 -4.51
CA LEU A 427 13.13 -15.20 -4.23
C LEU A 427 14.17 -16.29 -3.99
N HIS A 428 15.24 -16.27 -4.79
CA HIS A 428 16.41 -17.11 -4.61
C HIS A 428 17.55 -16.27 -4.03
N LEU A 429 17.80 -16.42 -2.73
CA LEU A 429 18.78 -15.58 -2.02
C LEU A 429 20.21 -15.79 -2.51
N ASP A 430 20.60 -17.05 -2.82
CA ASP A 430 21.96 -17.40 -3.25
C ASP A 430 22.41 -16.62 -4.51
N GLU A 431 21.46 -16.29 -5.38
CA GLU A 431 21.70 -15.54 -6.63
C GLU A 431 21.20 -14.08 -6.56
N PHE A 432 20.62 -13.71 -5.41
CA PHE A 432 19.81 -12.50 -5.21
C PHE A 432 18.89 -12.21 -6.41
N ALA A 433 18.17 -13.27 -6.80
CA ALA A 433 17.36 -13.34 -8.01
C ALA A 433 15.86 -13.42 -7.66
N TRP A 434 15.08 -12.58 -8.33
CA TRP A 434 13.65 -12.41 -8.10
C TRP A 434 12.85 -12.91 -9.29
N TYR A 435 11.86 -13.76 -9.07
CA TYR A 435 11.04 -14.34 -10.12
C TYR A 435 9.59 -13.90 -9.94
N MET A 436 9.08 -13.18 -10.94
CA MET A 436 7.71 -12.67 -10.98
C MET A 436 6.96 -13.31 -12.14
N GLN A 437 5.97 -14.14 -11.82
CA GLN A 437 5.24 -14.95 -12.78
C GLN A 437 3.78 -14.50 -12.91
N PHE A 438 3.46 -13.82 -14.02
CA PHE A 438 2.14 -13.24 -14.28
C PHE A 438 1.17 -14.29 -14.85
N ARG A 439 0.51 -15.03 -13.96
CA ARG A 439 -0.36 -16.18 -14.29
C ARG A 439 -1.84 -15.83 -14.46
N ASN A 440 -2.31 -14.74 -13.83
CA ASN A 440 -3.75 -14.44 -13.74
C ASN A 440 -4.32 -13.86 -15.06
N ALA A 441 -4.95 -14.72 -15.88
CA ALA A 441 -5.53 -14.31 -17.16
C ALA A 441 -6.71 -13.34 -17.04
N GLU A 442 -7.54 -13.45 -15.99
CA GLU A 442 -8.65 -12.52 -15.74
C GLU A 442 -8.09 -11.13 -15.44
N ALA A 443 -7.13 -11.05 -14.50
CA ALA A 443 -6.42 -9.82 -14.16
C ALA A 443 -5.78 -9.17 -15.38
N LYS A 444 -4.97 -9.91 -16.14
CA LYS A 444 -4.29 -9.40 -17.34
C LYS A 444 -5.27 -8.80 -18.34
N LYS A 445 -6.40 -9.47 -18.58
CA LYS A 445 -7.46 -8.97 -19.48
C LYS A 445 -8.11 -7.71 -18.94
N LEU A 446 -8.49 -7.69 -17.66
CA LEU A 446 -9.08 -6.51 -17.01
C LEU A 446 -8.14 -5.31 -17.06
N MET A 447 -6.84 -5.55 -16.95
CA MET A 447 -5.83 -4.51 -16.97
C MET A 447 -5.38 -4.07 -18.37
N ASN A 448 -5.81 -4.75 -19.43
CA ASN A 448 -5.13 -4.64 -20.73
C ASN A 448 -3.60 -4.72 -20.53
N PHE A 449 -3.16 -5.70 -19.73
CA PHE A 449 -1.79 -5.81 -19.25
C PHE A 449 -0.83 -5.93 -20.43
N ASP A 450 0.11 -5.00 -20.51
CA ASP A 450 1.18 -4.98 -21.49
C ASP A 450 2.49 -5.34 -20.78
N PHE A 451 2.90 -6.60 -20.93
CA PHE A 451 4.14 -7.11 -20.35
C PHE A 451 5.37 -6.34 -20.84
N GLY A 452 5.40 -5.93 -22.10
CA GLY A 452 6.53 -5.19 -22.67
C GLY A 452 6.66 -3.80 -22.04
N LEU A 453 5.55 -3.07 -21.93
CA LEU A 453 5.52 -1.78 -21.24
C LEU A 453 5.89 -1.91 -19.76
N PHE A 454 5.30 -2.87 -19.05
CA PHE A 454 5.58 -3.13 -17.63
C PHE A 454 7.08 -3.40 -17.41
N SER A 455 7.63 -4.36 -18.14
CA SER A 455 9.02 -4.79 -18.00
C SER A 455 10.04 -3.73 -18.44
N ASN A 456 9.70 -2.85 -19.39
CA ASN A 456 10.52 -1.69 -19.76
C ASN A 456 10.48 -0.59 -18.70
N ASN A 457 9.34 -0.38 -18.03
CA ASN A 457 9.25 0.57 -16.94
C ASN A 457 10.08 0.09 -15.74
N LYS A 458 9.99 -1.21 -15.40
CA LYS A 458 10.83 -1.82 -14.36
C LYS A 458 12.31 -1.69 -14.64
N GLU A 459 12.72 -2.00 -15.87
CA GLU A 459 14.11 -1.86 -16.29
C GLU A 459 14.61 -0.42 -16.12
N LYS A 460 13.85 0.57 -16.60
CA LYS A 460 14.22 1.99 -16.41
C LYS A 460 14.32 2.41 -14.95
N SER A 461 13.41 1.92 -14.11
CA SER A 461 13.42 2.18 -12.67
C SER A 461 14.61 1.54 -11.96
N LEU A 462 15.07 0.37 -12.39
CA LEU A 462 16.19 -0.34 -11.77
C LEU A 462 17.55 0.08 -12.36
N GLU A 463 17.62 0.44 -13.64
CA GLU A 463 18.83 0.94 -14.31
C GLU A 463 19.43 2.22 -13.66
N ARG A 464 18.65 2.93 -12.83
CA ARG A 464 19.15 4.09 -12.09
C ARG A 464 19.96 3.69 -10.85
N LEU A 465 19.82 2.46 -10.38
CA LEU A 465 20.52 1.95 -9.21
C LEU A 465 21.94 1.53 -9.59
N HIS A 466 22.89 1.82 -8.70
CA HIS A 466 24.27 1.37 -8.82
C HIS A 466 24.61 0.49 -7.61
N ILE A 467 24.80 -0.81 -7.86
CA ILE A 467 24.97 -1.83 -6.82
C ILE A 467 26.24 -1.67 -5.97
N GLY A 468 27.17 -0.82 -6.38
CA GLY A 468 28.42 -0.59 -5.65
C GLY A 468 29.33 -1.82 -5.67
N ASN A 469 30.15 -1.98 -4.64
CA ASN A 469 31.09 -3.10 -4.52
C ASN A 469 30.56 -4.25 -3.63
N ASN A 470 29.38 -4.08 -3.04
CA ASN A 470 28.83 -4.99 -2.03
C ASN A 470 27.95 -6.10 -2.60
N PHE A 471 27.49 -5.98 -3.86
CA PHE A 471 26.71 -7.00 -4.54
C PHE A 471 27.41 -7.44 -5.83
N SER A 472 27.42 -8.74 -6.09
CA SER A 472 27.96 -9.31 -7.33
C SER A 472 27.02 -9.10 -8.52
N SER A 473 25.72 -9.30 -8.28
CA SER A 473 24.63 -8.98 -9.21
C SER A 473 23.29 -9.02 -8.51
N ILE A 474 22.32 -8.25 -9.02
CA ILE A 474 20.90 -8.40 -8.67
C ILE A 474 20.15 -8.66 -9.97
N SER A 475 19.27 -9.67 -9.97
CA SER A 475 18.51 -10.02 -11.17
C SER A 475 17.01 -10.15 -10.89
N LEU A 476 16.22 -9.67 -11.84
CA LEU A 476 14.77 -9.74 -11.82
C LEU A 476 14.29 -10.44 -13.09
N HIS A 477 13.70 -11.61 -12.92
CA HIS A 477 13.13 -12.47 -13.94
C HIS A 477 11.62 -12.26 -14.00
N LEU A 478 11.14 -11.74 -15.12
CA LEU A 478 9.74 -11.47 -15.37
C LEU A 478 9.22 -12.48 -16.39
N GLU A 479 8.12 -13.17 -16.08
CA GLU A 479 7.50 -14.16 -16.97
C GLU A 479 6.01 -13.89 -17.15
N ASP A 480 5.56 -13.77 -18.40
CA ASP A 480 4.13 -13.79 -18.73
C ASP A 480 3.70 -15.22 -19.05
N ILE A 481 2.79 -15.77 -18.25
CA ILE A 481 2.38 -17.18 -18.33
C ILE A 481 0.92 -17.29 -18.76
N GLU A 482 0.68 -18.04 -19.84
CA GLU A 482 -0.66 -18.42 -20.28
C GLU A 482 -1.02 -19.83 -19.79
N ILE A 483 -2.18 -19.94 -19.11
CA ILE A 483 -2.70 -21.22 -18.61
C ILE A 483 -3.74 -21.75 -19.60
N ASN A 484 -3.43 -22.85 -20.30
CA ASN A 484 -4.38 -23.47 -21.23
C ASN A 484 -5.42 -24.30 -20.47
N GLN A 485 -6.64 -23.75 -20.35
CA GLN A 485 -7.76 -24.39 -19.64
C GLN A 485 -8.22 -25.71 -20.30
N SER A 486 -8.01 -25.90 -21.61
CA SER A 486 -8.47 -27.08 -22.35
C SER A 486 -7.54 -28.31 -22.21
N LYS A 487 -6.28 -28.10 -21.82
CA LYS A 487 -5.24 -29.16 -21.78
C LYS A 487 -4.60 -29.26 -20.40
N LYS A 488 -5.33 -29.80 -19.41
CA LYS A 488 -4.82 -30.12 -18.06
C LYS A 488 -4.04 -28.97 -17.39
N LYS A 489 -4.42 -27.70 -17.61
CA LYS A 489 -3.70 -26.53 -17.09
C LYS A 489 -2.21 -26.51 -17.46
N LYS A 490 -1.85 -26.91 -18.69
CA LYS A 490 -0.47 -26.72 -19.16
C LYS A 490 -0.17 -25.22 -19.21
N GLU A 491 0.92 -24.84 -18.56
CA GLU A 491 1.43 -23.47 -18.51
C GLU A 491 2.42 -23.28 -19.65
N ASN A 492 2.30 -22.16 -20.36
CA ASN A 492 3.25 -21.77 -21.40
C ASN A 492 3.72 -20.35 -21.10
N VAL A 493 5.04 -20.15 -21.01
CA VAL A 493 5.64 -18.82 -20.95
C VAL A 493 5.52 -18.19 -22.34
N ILE A 494 4.76 -17.11 -22.45
CA ILE A 494 4.49 -16.41 -23.71
C ILE A 494 5.40 -15.19 -23.91
N ALA A 495 5.93 -14.63 -22.82
CA ALA A 495 6.96 -13.60 -22.83
C ALA A 495 7.87 -13.74 -21.60
N TYR A 496 9.12 -13.31 -21.76
CA TYR A 496 10.16 -13.40 -20.72
C TYR A 496 11.08 -12.19 -20.80
N LYS A 497 11.52 -11.66 -19.65
CA LYS A 497 12.57 -10.65 -19.57
C LYS A 497 13.43 -10.86 -18.32
N THR A 498 14.74 -10.74 -18.46
CA THR A 498 15.67 -10.61 -17.32
C THR A 498 16.15 -9.18 -17.27
N ILE A 499 16.00 -8.55 -16.10
CA ILE A 499 16.56 -7.23 -15.80
C ILE A 499 17.73 -7.46 -14.85
N LYS A 500 18.88 -6.87 -15.15
CA LYS A 500 20.04 -6.87 -14.27
C LYS A 500 20.23 -5.45 -13.73
N VAL A 501 20.45 -5.34 -12.43
CA VAL A 501 20.76 -4.06 -11.76
C VAL A 501 22.26 -3.85 -11.73
#